data_AF-A0A7C3QJT0-F1
#
_entry.id   AF-A0A7C3QJT0-F1
#
_cell.length_a   1.000
_cell.length_b   1.000
_cell.length_c   1.000
_cell.angle_alpha   90.00
_cell.angle_beta   90.00
_cell.angle_gamma   90.00
#
_symmetry.space_group_name_H-M   'P 1'
#
loop_
_entity.id
_entity.type
_entity.pdbx_description
1 polymer ?
#
loop_
_entity_poly.entity_id
_entity_poly.type
_entity_poly.pdbx_seq_one_letter_code
_entity_poly.pdbx_strand_id
1 'polypeptide(L)'
;MNRGGWCAALLAAVVVAAPEARAGFVYTFRNITNNNATDAGTEGQYKVTVSDAGLSEGKVLVDFKFENAGPAASSITDVYFDDGTLLELWKITNGPGVLYDKGAKPKDLPGGQNLSPAFEATVGFTADSDSPVQINGVNPGEWVVVQFRLFAGKTFQDTIDALNGPLGQGDD
;
A
#
# COMPACT_ATOMS: atom_id res chain seq x y z
N MET A 1 4.90 72.71 -12.57
CA MET A 1 4.36 72.10 -11.33
C MET A 1 3.73 70.77 -11.72
N ASN A 2 4.13 69.70 -11.02
CA ASN A 2 4.17 68.30 -11.47
C ASN A 2 2.83 67.67 -11.88
N ARG A 3 2.88 66.90 -12.97
CA ARG A 3 1.88 65.90 -13.37
C ARG A 3 2.15 64.59 -12.62
N GLY A 4 1.17 64.10 -11.86
CA GLY A 4 1.27 62.84 -11.11
C GLY A 4 1.23 61.62 -12.04
N GLY A 5 2.30 60.84 -12.03
CA GLY A 5 2.38 59.54 -12.70
C GLY A 5 1.88 58.43 -11.77
N TRP A 6 0.95 57.62 -12.27
CA TRP A 6 0.40 56.45 -11.58
C TRP A 6 1.32 55.25 -11.84
N CYS A 7 1.90 54.66 -10.80
CA CYS A 7 2.64 53.40 -10.89
C CYS A 7 1.64 52.23 -10.84
N ALA A 8 1.41 51.56 -11.97
CA ALA A 8 0.72 50.27 -11.99
C ALA A 8 1.76 49.16 -11.76
N ALA A 9 1.72 48.53 -10.59
CA ALA A 9 2.48 47.31 -10.33
C ALA A 9 1.70 46.11 -10.87
N LEU A 10 2.22 45.44 -11.90
CA LEU A 10 1.74 44.11 -12.31
C LEU A 10 2.20 43.09 -11.27
N LEU A 11 1.26 42.48 -10.54
CA LEU A 11 1.52 41.22 -9.82
C LEU A 11 1.59 40.08 -10.84
N ALA A 12 2.76 39.48 -10.98
CA ALA A 12 2.90 38.18 -11.65
C ALA A 12 2.30 37.10 -10.74
N ALA A 13 1.18 36.50 -11.17
CA ALA A 13 0.62 35.34 -10.51
C ALA A 13 1.52 34.12 -10.76
N VAL A 14 2.21 33.64 -9.72
CA VAL A 14 2.90 32.35 -9.75
C VAL A 14 1.82 31.27 -9.65
N VAL A 15 1.54 30.59 -10.76
CA VAL A 15 0.71 29.38 -10.75
C VAL A 15 1.57 28.25 -10.18
N VAL A 16 1.36 27.92 -8.91
CA VAL A 16 1.92 26.70 -8.32
C VAL A 16 1.07 25.54 -8.87
N ALA A 17 1.66 24.71 -9.72
CA ALA A 17 1.05 23.46 -10.13
C ALA A 17 0.89 22.58 -8.88
N ALA A 18 -0.35 22.34 -8.45
CA ALA A 18 -0.64 21.36 -7.42
C ALA A 18 -0.35 19.97 -8.01
N PRO A 19 0.27 19.04 -7.25
CA PRO A 19 0.40 17.66 -7.71
C PRO A 19 -1.00 17.07 -7.94
N GLU A 20 -1.22 16.51 -9.13
CA GLU A 20 -2.45 15.81 -9.45
C GLU A 20 -2.55 14.56 -8.57
N ALA A 21 -3.50 14.55 -7.63
CA ALA A 21 -3.82 13.34 -6.89
C ALA A 21 -4.52 12.37 -7.84
N ARG A 22 -3.82 11.31 -8.28
CA ARG A 22 -4.42 10.20 -9.02
C ARG A 22 -5.17 9.30 -8.03
N ALA A 23 -6.42 8.96 -8.32
CA ALA A 23 -7.18 8.01 -7.51
C ALA A 23 -6.46 6.65 -7.50
N GLY A 24 -6.32 6.04 -6.31
CA GLY A 24 -5.71 4.72 -6.16
C GLY A 24 -6.62 3.59 -6.64
N PHE A 25 -6.03 2.46 -6.98
CA PHE A 25 -6.73 1.22 -7.28
C PHE A 25 -7.01 0.47 -5.97
N VAL A 26 -8.23 -0.04 -5.80
CA VAL A 26 -8.62 -0.75 -4.57
C VAL A 26 -8.77 -2.23 -4.86
N TYR A 27 -8.09 -3.05 -4.07
CA TYR A 27 -8.19 -4.51 -4.09
C TYR A 27 -8.76 -5.03 -2.77
N THR A 28 -9.40 -6.19 -2.82
CA THR A 28 -9.97 -6.91 -1.68
C THR A 28 -9.22 -8.21 -1.44
N PHE A 29 -9.44 -8.84 -0.29
CA PHE A 29 -8.80 -10.10 0.07
C PHE A 29 -9.79 -11.24 0.11
N ARG A 30 -9.27 -12.45 -0.07
CA ARG A 30 -9.95 -13.72 0.15
C ARG A 30 -9.14 -14.58 1.10
N ASN A 31 -9.81 -15.42 1.85
CA ASN A 31 -9.23 -16.41 2.72
C ASN A 31 -8.59 -17.52 1.87
N ILE A 32 -7.37 -17.89 2.24
CA ILE A 32 -6.58 -18.95 1.56
C ILE A 32 -6.30 -20.14 2.48
N THR A 33 -6.83 -20.13 3.72
CA THR A 33 -6.65 -21.19 4.70
C THR A 33 -7.96 -21.53 5.42
N ASN A 34 -8.29 -22.82 5.48
CA ASN A 34 -9.54 -23.29 6.07
C ASN A 34 -9.46 -23.58 7.58
N ASN A 35 -8.64 -22.83 8.31
CA ASN A 35 -8.36 -23.11 9.73
C ASN A 35 -9.54 -22.72 10.65
N ASN A 36 -10.26 -21.64 10.32
CA ASN A 36 -11.38 -21.13 11.12
C ASN A 36 -12.37 -20.33 10.26
N ALA A 37 -13.62 -20.77 10.21
CA ALA A 37 -14.67 -20.12 9.42
C ALA A 37 -15.08 -18.73 9.97
N THR A 38 -14.96 -18.51 11.28
CA THR A 38 -15.23 -17.20 11.89
C THR A 38 -14.21 -16.17 11.44
N ASP A 39 -12.93 -16.55 11.44
CA ASP A 39 -11.84 -15.67 11.01
C ASP A 39 -11.95 -15.39 9.50
N ALA A 40 -12.26 -16.41 8.69
CA ALA A 40 -12.52 -16.25 7.25
C ALA A 40 -13.67 -15.27 6.95
N GLY A 41 -14.71 -15.26 7.78
CA GLY A 41 -15.86 -14.35 7.63
C GLY A 41 -15.54 -12.86 7.76
N THR A 42 -14.30 -12.50 8.12
CA THR A 42 -13.86 -11.10 8.22
C THR A 42 -13.23 -10.56 6.93
N GLU A 43 -12.88 -11.41 5.94
CA GLU A 43 -12.08 -11.02 4.77
C GLU A 43 -12.60 -9.79 4.00
N GLY A 44 -13.92 -9.65 3.88
CA GLY A 44 -14.57 -8.61 3.10
C GLY A 44 -14.37 -7.19 3.65
N GLN A 45 -13.82 -7.06 4.85
CA GLN A 45 -13.52 -5.76 5.44
C GLN A 45 -12.09 -5.28 5.20
N TYR A 46 -11.20 -6.16 4.74
CA TYR A 46 -9.83 -5.80 4.42
C TYR A 46 -9.73 -5.27 3.00
N LYS A 47 -8.97 -4.19 2.85
CA LYS A 47 -8.73 -3.55 1.54
C LYS A 47 -7.28 -3.13 1.44
N VAL A 48 -6.75 -3.14 0.22
CA VAL A 48 -5.52 -2.44 -0.09
C VAL A 48 -5.78 -1.40 -1.18
N THR A 49 -5.45 -0.16 -0.89
CA THR A 49 -5.46 0.92 -1.89
C THR A 49 -4.04 1.12 -2.40
N VAL A 50 -3.86 0.98 -3.72
CA VAL A 50 -2.57 1.09 -4.41
C VAL A 50 -2.52 2.41 -5.18
N SER A 51 -1.59 3.30 -4.85
CA SER A 51 -1.52 4.65 -5.43
C SER A 51 -0.11 5.06 -5.84
N ASP A 52 -0.03 5.90 -6.87
CA ASP A 52 1.19 6.55 -7.33
C ASP A 52 1.64 7.57 -6.29
N ALA A 53 2.79 7.31 -5.65
CA ALA A 53 3.37 8.18 -4.62
C ALA A 53 4.46 9.11 -5.21
N GLY A 54 4.57 9.18 -6.53
CA GLY A 54 5.45 10.08 -7.25
C GLY A 54 6.89 9.57 -7.34
N LEU A 55 7.85 10.49 -7.26
CA LEU A 55 9.27 10.22 -7.47
C LEU A 55 10.09 10.63 -6.25
N SER A 56 11.00 9.76 -5.83
CA SER A 56 12.03 10.08 -4.84
C SER A 56 13.35 9.44 -5.23
N GLU A 57 14.45 10.19 -5.15
CA GLU A 57 15.80 9.73 -5.51
C GLU A 57 15.86 9.09 -6.93
N GLY A 58 15.09 9.64 -7.87
CA GLY A 58 15.02 9.15 -9.25
C GLY A 58 14.28 7.82 -9.43
N LYS A 59 13.57 7.34 -8.41
CA LYS A 59 12.76 6.11 -8.44
C LYS A 59 11.28 6.42 -8.27
N VAL A 60 10.44 5.68 -8.98
CA VAL A 60 8.98 5.71 -8.81
C VAL A 60 8.63 5.06 -7.48
N LEU A 61 7.74 5.72 -6.74
CA LEU A 61 7.20 5.24 -5.47
C LEU A 61 5.75 4.78 -5.66
N VAL A 62 5.40 3.67 -5.03
CA VAL A 62 4.04 3.14 -4.99
C VAL A 62 3.65 2.87 -3.54
N ASP A 63 2.51 3.41 -3.13
CA ASP A 63 1.93 3.18 -1.81
C ASP A 63 0.94 2.02 -1.87
N PHE A 64 1.07 1.09 -0.94
CA PHE A 64 0.09 0.05 -0.64
C PHE A 64 -0.50 0.34 0.74
N LYS A 65 -1.68 0.92 0.77
CA LYS A 65 -2.39 1.24 2.02
C LYS A 65 -3.34 0.10 2.38
N PHE A 66 -2.98 -0.69 3.38
CA PHE A 66 -3.85 -1.72 3.93
C PHE A 66 -4.77 -1.11 4.98
N GLU A 67 -6.06 -1.45 4.91
CA GLU A 67 -7.10 -0.89 5.76
C GLU A 67 -8.05 -2.00 6.22
N ASN A 68 -8.44 -1.94 7.49
CA ASN A 68 -9.51 -2.77 8.04
C ASN A 68 -10.76 -1.89 8.18
N ALA A 69 -11.60 -1.87 7.14
CA ALA A 69 -12.67 -0.88 6.99
C ALA A 69 -14.00 -1.29 7.62
N GLY A 70 -14.09 -2.50 8.20
CA GLY A 70 -15.34 -3.05 8.73
C GLY A 70 -15.37 -3.11 10.25
N PRO A 71 -16.54 -3.40 10.83
CA PRO A 71 -16.75 -3.33 12.27
C PRO A 71 -16.39 -4.63 13.01
N ALA A 72 -16.10 -5.73 12.31
CA ALA A 72 -15.91 -7.03 12.94
C ALA A 72 -14.52 -7.08 13.60
N ALA A 73 -14.51 -7.49 14.87
CA ALA A 73 -13.27 -7.63 15.65
C ALA A 73 -12.28 -8.54 14.93
N SER A 74 -11.13 -7.98 14.58
CA SER A 74 -10.09 -8.60 13.77
C SER A 74 -8.85 -7.71 13.75
N SER A 75 -7.74 -8.21 13.20
CA SER A 75 -6.54 -7.41 13.01
C SER A 75 -5.73 -7.96 11.84
N ILE A 76 -5.34 -7.10 10.90
CA ILE A 76 -4.27 -7.44 9.96
C ILE A 76 -2.99 -7.36 10.78
N THR A 77 -2.22 -8.43 10.85
CA THR A 77 -1.01 -8.50 11.70
C THR A 77 0.25 -8.60 10.89
N ASP A 78 0.15 -9.21 9.71
CA ASP A 78 1.25 -9.36 8.76
C ASP A 78 0.80 -8.96 7.36
N VAL A 79 1.73 -8.44 6.57
CA VAL A 79 1.55 -8.18 5.12
C VAL A 79 2.75 -8.75 4.37
N TYR A 80 2.46 -9.45 3.27
CA TYR A 80 3.44 -10.14 2.44
C TYR A 80 3.27 -9.69 1.00
N PHE A 81 4.38 -9.61 0.28
CA PHE A 81 4.41 -9.28 -1.13
C PHE A 81 5.23 -10.34 -1.88
N ASP A 82 4.69 -10.79 -3.01
CA ASP A 82 5.44 -11.51 -4.04
C ASP A 82 6.06 -10.47 -4.99
N ASP A 83 7.19 -10.79 -5.61
CA ASP A 83 7.91 -9.83 -6.44
C ASP A 83 7.23 -9.60 -7.80
N GLY A 84 7.78 -8.64 -8.55
CA GLY A 84 7.22 -8.15 -9.80
C GLY A 84 7.93 -6.88 -10.21
N THR A 85 7.23 -5.75 -10.14
CA THR A 85 7.83 -4.42 -10.42
C THR A 85 8.60 -3.82 -9.24
N LEU A 86 8.42 -4.40 -8.05
CA LEU A 86 8.91 -3.88 -6.78
C LEU A 86 10.42 -4.14 -6.62
N LEU A 87 11.18 -3.10 -6.24
CA LEU A 87 12.62 -3.18 -6.01
C LEU A 87 12.97 -3.27 -4.52
N GLU A 88 12.36 -2.42 -3.70
CA GLU A 88 12.62 -2.38 -2.26
C GLU A 88 11.41 -1.86 -1.49
N LEU A 89 11.13 -2.49 -0.34
CA LEU A 89 10.26 -1.91 0.67
C LEU A 89 10.98 -0.68 1.22
N TRP A 90 10.58 0.49 0.77
CA TRP A 90 11.26 1.73 1.06
C TRP A 90 10.89 2.26 2.44
N LYS A 91 9.58 2.32 2.74
CA LYS A 91 9.08 2.93 3.97
C LYS A 91 7.79 2.26 4.45
N ILE A 92 7.64 2.16 5.76
CA ILE A 92 6.36 1.87 6.42
C ILE A 92 5.86 3.16 7.09
N THR A 93 4.60 3.49 6.90
CA THR A 93 3.95 4.59 7.61
C THR A 93 2.76 4.04 8.39
N ASN A 94 2.86 4.13 9.71
CA ASN A 94 1.84 3.65 10.63
C ASN A 94 0.70 4.68 10.78
N GLY A 95 -0.54 4.21 10.69
CA GLY A 95 -1.70 4.97 11.13
C GLY A 95 -1.81 5.02 12.65
N PRO A 96 -2.78 5.77 13.21
CA PRO A 96 -3.06 5.75 14.64
C PRO A 96 -3.37 4.33 15.13
N GLY A 97 -2.80 3.93 16.27
CA GLY A 97 -3.00 2.61 16.87
C GLY A 97 -2.15 1.48 16.29
N VAL A 98 -1.53 1.72 15.13
CA VAL A 98 -0.75 0.71 14.39
C VAL A 98 0.74 0.89 14.67
N LEU A 99 1.47 -0.23 14.78
CA LEU A 99 2.93 -0.23 14.87
C LEU A 99 3.49 -1.43 14.12
N TYR A 100 3.94 -1.20 12.88
CA TYR A 100 4.58 -2.17 12.02
C TYR A 100 6.06 -1.90 11.81
N ASP A 101 6.81 -2.99 11.65
CA ASP A 101 8.20 -3.01 11.22
C ASP A 101 8.42 -3.97 10.03
N LYS A 102 9.60 -3.89 9.41
CA LYS A 102 9.97 -4.78 8.29
C LYS A 102 10.29 -6.19 8.81
N GLY A 103 9.81 -7.20 8.08
CA GLY A 103 10.21 -8.59 8.23
C GLY A 103 9.23 -9.40 9.08
N ALA A 104 8.17 -9.89 8.44
CA ALA A 104 7.14 -10.69 9.08
C ALA A 104 7.65 -12.02 9.68
N LYS A 105 6.97 -12.47 10.74
CA LYS A 105 7.15 -13.78 11.37
C LYS A 105 5.79 -14.50 11.48
N PRO A 106 5.54 -15.57 10.69
CA PRO A 106 6.48 -16.32 9.85
C PRO A 106 6.98 -15.54 8.63
N LYS A 107 8.08 -16.00 8.02
CA LYS A 107 8.65 -15.35 6.83
C LYS A 107 7.81 -15.55 5.56
N ASP A 108 7.18 -16.72 5.47
CA ASP A 108 6.35 -17.12 4.35
C ASP A 108 4.88 -16.99 4.71
N LEU A 109 4.07 -16.53 3.75
CA LEU A 109 2.62 -16.41 3.91
C LEU A 109 2.00 -17.80 4.20
N PRO A 110 1.36 -17.99 5.36
CA PRO A 110 0.69 -19.25 5.65
C PRO A 110 -0.37 -19.60 4.59
N GLY A 111 -0.24 -20.79 4.00
CA GLY A 111 -1.13 -21.25 2.92
C GLY A 111 -0.77 -20.76 1.52
N GLY A 112 0.18 -19.82 1.36
CA GLY A 112 0.54 -19.24 0.06
C GLY A 112 1.05 -20.26 -0.97
N GLN A 113 1.70 -21.33 -0.49
CA GLN A 113 2.19 -22.44 -1.34
C GLN A 113 1.08 -23.32 -1.93
N ASN A 114 -0.18 -23.15 -1.49
CA ASN A 114 -1.33 -23.89 -2.01
C ASN A 114 -2.05 -23.12 -3.13
N LEU A 115 -1.63 -21.89 -3.44
CA LEU A 115 -2.20 -21.08 -4.52
C LEU A 115 -1.67 -21.54 -5.89
N SER A 116 -2.40 -21.21 -6.96
CA SER A 116 -1.98 -21.48 -8.33
C SER A 116 -1.93 -20.19 -9.16
N PRO A 117 -0.73 -19.65 -9.45
CA PRO A 117 0.58 -20.13 -8.99
C PRO A 117 0.80 -19.90 -7.50
N ALA A 118 1.81 -20.57 -6.95
CA ALA A 118 2.19 -20.41 -5.55
C ALA A 118 2.63 -18.97 -5.27
N PHE A 119 2.25 -18.46 -4.11
CA PHE A 119 2.73 -17.17 -3.62
C PHE A 119 4.08 -17.35 -2.90
N GLU A 120 5.09 -16.64 -3.38
CA GLU A 120 6.45 -16.67 -2.82
C GLU A 120 6.79 -15.31 -2.20
N ALA A 121 6.71 -15.24 -0.86
CA ALA A 121 7.01 -14.00 -0.15
C ALA A 121 8.46 -13.58 -0.43
N THR A 122 8.64 -12.41 -1.04
CA THR A 122 9.96 -11.91 -1.38
C THR A 122 10.70 -11.46 -0.12
N VAL A 123 11.94 -11.92 0.02
CA VAL A 123 12.77 -11.59 1.19
C VAL A 123 12.93 -10.07 1.33
N GLY A 124 12.51 -9.54 2.48
CA GLY A 124 12.57 -8.11 2.79
C GLY A 124 11.36 -7.31 2.32
N PHE A 125 10.39 -7.95 1.65
CA PHE A 125 9.12 -7.35 1.22
C PHE A 125 7.96 -7.82 2.09
N THR A 126 8.22 -8.03 3.38
CA THR A 126 7.20 -8.38 4.36
C THR A 126 7.26 -7.40 5.50
N ALA A 127 6.14 -7.22 6.19
CA ALA A 127 6.05 -6.39 7.39
C ALA A 127 5.03 -6.99 8.35
N ASP A 128 5.31 -6.92 9.65
CA ASP A 128 4.41 -7.37 10.71
C ASP A 128 4.26 -6.31 11.81
N SER A 129 3.23 -6.47 12.62
CA SER A 129 3.00 -5.64 13.79
C SER A 129 3.88 -6.05 14.98
N ASP A 130 4.43 -5.05 15.66
CA ASP A 130 5.24 -5.24 16.85
C ASP A 130 4.43 -5.77 18.03
N SER A 131 5.12 -6.38 19.00
CA SER A 131 4.48 -6.84 20.22
C SER A 131 3.88 -5.68 21.05
N PRO A 132 2.63 -5.79 21.55
CA PRO A 132 1.70 -6.92 21.39
C PRO A 132 1.05 -6.96 19.99
N VAL A 133 1.27 -8.05 19.26
CA VAL A 133 1.02 -8.18 17.81
C VAL A 133 -0.41 -7.78 17.41
N GLN A 134 -1.44 -8.35 18.03
CA GLN A 134 -2.83 -8.07 17.64
C GLN A 134 -3.24 -6.63 17.92
N ILE A 135 -2.81 -6.07 19.06
CA ILE A 135 -3.17 -4.71 19.48
C ILE A 135 -2.55 -3.68 18.55
N ASN A 136 -1.30 -3.91 18.14
CA ASN A 136 -0.54 -3.03 17.25
C ASN A 136 -0.74 -3.32 15.75
N GLY A 137 -1.54 -4.34 15.42
CA GLY A 137 -1.95 -4.62 14.04
C GLY A 137 -2.94 -3.58 13.52
N VAL A 138 -3.51 -3.83 12.35
CA VAL A 138 -4.55 -2.98 11.75
C VAL A 138 -5.93 -3.48 12.19
N ASN A 139 -6.45 -2.92 13.28
CA ASN A 139 -7.79 -3.19 13.81
C ASN A 139 -8.87 -2.40 13.04
N PRO A 140 -10.17 -2.66 13.28
CA PRO A 140 -11.27 -1.91 12.69
C PRO A 140 -11.08 -0.38 12.72
N GLY A 141 -11.09 0.24 11.54
CA GLY A 141 -10.91 1.68 11.35
C GLY A 141 -9.47 2.14 11.20
N GLU A 142 -8.49 1.25 11.30
CA GLU A 142 -7.06 1.57 11.25
C GLU A 142 -6.44 1.25 9.88
N TRP A 143 -5.19 1.70 9.68
CA TRP A 143 -4.46 1.48 8.44
C TRP A 143 -2.94 1.47 8.60
N VAL A 144 -2.24 0.85 7.66
CA VAL A 144 -0.79 0.95 7.45
C VAL A 144 -0.48 1.19 5.98
N VAL A 145 0.51 2.03 5.68
CA VAL A 145 1.05 2.18 4.32
C VAL A 145 2.40 1.52 4.21
N VAL A 146 2.52 0.58 3.28
CA VAL A 146 3.79 0.01 2.85
C VAL A 146 4.16 0.63 1.51
N GLN A 147 5.22 1.43 1.48
CA GLN A 147 5.68 2.13 0.30
C GLN A 147 6.87 1.38 -0.32
N PHE A 148 6.79 1.14 -1.61
CA PHE A 148 7.84 0.52 -2.40
C PHE A 148 8.48 1.49 -3.37
N ARG A 149 9.76 1.28 -3.64
CA ARG A 149 10.40 1.78 -4.87
C ARG A 149 10.31 0.72 -5.95
N LEU A 150 10.18 1.17 -7.20
CA LEU A 150 10.18 0.27 -8.35
C LEU A 150 11.57 0.10 -8.97
N PHE A 151 11.75 -0.97 -9.73
CA PHE A 151 12.92 -1.15 -10.58
C PHE A 151 13.07 0.00 -11.58
N ALA A 152 14.30 0.28 -12.01
CA ALA A 152 14.55 1.30 -13.02
C ALA A 152 13.79 0.99 -14.32
N GLY A 153 13.11 2.01 -14.87
CA GLY A 153 12.29 1.86 -16.07
C GLY A 153 10.89 1.30 -15.84
N LYS A 154 10.53 0.93 -14.60
CA LYS A 154 9.15 0.59 -14.23
C LYS A 154 8.36 1.82 -13.81
N THR A 155 7.07 1.79 -14.11
CA THR A 155 6.09 2.83 -13.81
C THR A 155 5.06 2.33 -12.81
N PHE A 156 4.26 3.25 -12.25
CA PHE A 156 3.09 2.88 -11.46
C PHE A 156 2.14 1.96 -12.27
N GLN A 157 1.95 2.24 -13.56
CA GLN A 157 1.06 1.44 -14.40
C GLN A 157 1.57 0.00 -14.56
N ASP A 158 2.88 -0.21 -14.70
CA ASP A 158 3.44 -1.58 -14.74
C ASP A 158 3.10 -2.37 -13.46
N THR A 159 3.02 -1.70 -12.32
CA THR A 159 2.66 -2.32 -11.03
C THR A 159 1.18 -2.71 -11.02
N ILE A 160 0.31 -1.83 -11.50
CA ILE A 160 -1.12 -2.12 -11.65
C ILE A 160 -1.35 -3.25 -12.65
N ASP A 161 -0.62 -3.27 -13.76
CA ASP A 161 -0.72 -4.34 -14.76
C ASP A 161 -0.23 -5.68 -14.19
N ALA A 162 0.81 -5.68 -13.37
CA ALA A 162 1.26 -6.87 -12.65
C ALA A 162 0.19 -7.39 -11.67
N LEU A 163 -0.43 -6.50 -10.89
CA LEU A 163 -1.52 -6.83 -9.97
C LEU A 163 -2.81 -7.28 -10.67
N ASN A 164 -3.04 -6.91 -11.93
CA ASN A 164 -4.24 -7.32 -12.69
C ASN A 164 -3.96 -8.47 -13.67
N GLY A 165 -2.70 -8.87 -13.81
CA GLY A 165 -2.25 -9.94 -14.69
C GLY A 165 -2.65 -11.33 -14.18
N PRO A 166 -2.13 -12.40 -14.80
CA PRO A 166 -2.46 -13.79 -14.45
C PRO A 166 -2.20 -14.18 -12.98
N LEU A 167 -1.45 -13.36 -12.24
CA LEU A 167 -1.16 -13.55 -10.81
C LEU A 167 -2.17 -12.85 -9.88
N GLY A 168 -3.02 -11.96 -10.39
CA GLY A 168 -3.92 -11.15 -9.59
C GLY A 168 -5.39 -11.17 -10.02
N GLN A 169 -5.73 -11.95 -11.05
CA GLN A 169 -7.12 -12.44 -11.18
C GLN A 169 -7.25 -13.64 -10.26
N GLY A 170 -8.11 -13.52 -9.23
CA GLY A 170 -8.46 -14.59 -8.31
C GLY A 170 -9.27 -15.70 -8.98
N ASP A 171 -8.76 -16.24 -10.08
CA ASP A 171 -9.29 -17.38 -10.80
C ASP A 171 -8.84 -18.67 -10.10
N ASP A 172 -9.23 -18.82 -8.83
CA ASP A 172 -9.35 -20.11 -8.13
C ASP A 172 -10.64 -20.14 -7.31
#